data_AF-A0A850XM45-F1
#
_entry.id   AF-A0A850XM45-F1
#
_cell.length_a   1.000
_cell.length_b   1.000
_cell.length_c   1.000
_cell.angle_alpha   90.00
_cell.angle_beta   90.00
_cell.angle_gamma   90.00
#
_symmetry.space_group_name_H-M   'P 1'
#
loop_
_entity.id
_entity.type
_entity.pdbx_description
1 polymer ?
#
loop_
_entity_poly.entity_id
_entity_poly.type
_entity_poly.pdbx_seq_one_letter_code
_entity_poly.pdbx_strand_id
1 'polypeptide(L)' 'RCSVDNRVTRVAWLNRSSILYAGNDKWCLDPRVVLLANTNTQYSILIRDVDVYDEGPYTCSVQTDNHPKT' A
#
# COMPACT_ATOMS: atom_id res chain seq x y z
N ARG A 1 4.70 3.56 6.31
CA ARG A 1 3.61 2.90 7.07
C ARG A 1 2.32 3.66 6.82
N CYS A 2 1.20 2.98 6.62
CA CYS A 2 -0.10 3.61 6.39
C CYS A 2 -1.06 3.19 7.51
N SER A 3 -1.66 4.17 8.19
CA SER A 3 -2.71 3.92 9.17
C SER A 3 -4.03 3.81 8.42
N VAL A 4 -4.73 2.70 8.59
CA VAL A 4 -6.03 2.45 7.97
C VAL A 4 -7.09 2.32 9.05
N ASP A 5 -8.34 2.58 8.71
CA ASP A 5 -9.47 2.38 9.63
C ASP A 5 -10.31 1.16 9.20
N ASN A 6 -11.25 0.77 10.05
CA ASN A 6 -12.11 -0.39 9.81
C ASN A 6 -13.18 -0.14 8.71
N ARG A 7 -13.23 1.06 8.13
CA ARG A 7 -14.13 1.42 7.01
C ARG A 7 -13.44 1.26 5.66
N VAL A 8 -12.11 1.10 5.65
CA VAL A 8 -11.34 0.79 4.44
C VAL A 8 -11.72 -0.60 3.94
N THR A 9 -12.24 -0.67 2.72
CA THR A 9 -12.59 -1.92 2.04
C THR A 9 -11.50 -2.39 1.09
N ARG A 10 -10.71 -1.45 0.53
CA ARG A 10 -9.56 -1.76 -0.33
C ARG A 10 -8.39 -0.84 -0.01
N VAL A 11 -7.18 -1.37 -0.08
CA VAL A 11 -5.95 -0.62 0.15
C VAL A 11 -4.86 -1.04 -0.82
N ALA A 12 -4.05 -0.09 -1.27
CA ALA A 12 -2.90 -0.35 -2.12
C ALA A 12 -1.71 0.57 -1.79
N TRP A 13 -0.51 0.04 -1.94
CA TRP A 13 0.73 0.82 -1.95
C TRP A 13 1.18 1.01 -3.39
N LEU A 14 1.53 2.25 -3.73
CA LEU A 14 2.04 2.62 -5.05
C LEU A 14 3.42 3.27 -4.92
N ASN A 15 4.27 3.00 -5.90
CA ASN A 15 5.45 3.82 -6.20
C ASN A 15 5.10 4.65 -7.44
N ARG A 16 4.96 5.97 -7.29
CA ARG A 16 4.42 6.86 -8.34
C ARG A 16 3.05 6.37 -8.82
N SER A 17 2.96 5.78 -10.01
CA SER A 17 1.72 5.23 -10.60
C SER A 17 1.70 3.69 -10.63
N SER A 18 2.77 3.03 -10.20
CA SER A 18 2.90 1.57 -10.24
C SER A 18 2.44 0.95 -8.92
N ILE A 19 1.56 -0.05 -8.99
CA ILE A 19 1.07 -0.77 -7.81
C ILE A 19 2.17 -1.71 -7.31
N LEU A 20 2.56 -1.56 -6.03
CA LEU A 20 3.48 -2.47 -5.35
C LEU A 20 2.72 -3.65 -4.74
N TYR A 21 1.67 -3.33 -3.98
CA TYR A 21 0.81 -4.26 -3.28
C TYR A 21 -0.62 -3.74 -3.25
N ALA A 22 -1.60 -4.62 -3.47
CA ALA A 22 -3.03 -4.33 -3.29
C ALA A 22 -3.61 -5.36 -2.32
N GLY A 23 -3.94 -4.94 -1.09
CA GLY A 23 -4.25 -5.86 0.00
C GLY A 23 -3.13 -6.87 0.25
N ASN A 24 -3.41 -8.16 0.07
CA ASN A 24 -2.40 -9.22 0.19
C ASN A 24 -1.69 -9.54 -1.13
N ASP A 25 -2.17 -9.00 -2.24
CA ASP A 25 -1.66 -9.33 -3.57
C ASP A 25 -0.43 -8.49 -3.88
N LYS A 26 0.68 -9.15 -4.20
CA LYS A 26 1.90 -8.50 -4.67
C LYS A 26 1.79 -8.25 -6.18
N TRP A 27 1.88 -6.99 -6.59
CA TRP A 27 1.78 -6.59 -7.99
C TRP A 27 3.15 -6.30 -8.61
N CYS A 28 4.09 -5.79 -7.81
CA CYS A 28 5.46 -5.58 -8.26
C CYS A 28 6.26 -6.89 -8.35
N LEU A 29 7.18 -6.97 -9.31
CA LEU A 29 8.09 -8.11 -9.48
C LEU A 29 9.33 -8.02 -8.57
N ASP A 30 9.55 -6.87 -7.91
CA ASP A 30 10.74 -6.65 -7.09
C ASP A 30 10.70 -7.52 -5.80
N PRO A 31 11.62 -8.48 -5.61
CA PRO A 31 11.62 -9.37 -4.45
C PRO A 31 11.94 -8.64 -3.14
N ARG A 32 12.55 -7.46 -3.18
CA ARG A 32 12.90 -6.66 -1.99
C ARG A 32 11.67 -6.08 -1.30
N VAL A 33 10.57 -5.92 -2.03
CA VAL A 33 9.30 -5.40 -1.50
C VAL A 33 8.52 -6.52 -0.82
N VAL A 34 8.26 -6.36 0.48
CA VAL A 34 7.54 -7.34 1.30
C VAL A 34 6.42 -6.68 2.10
N LEU A 35 5.32 -7.40 2.29
CA LEU A 35 4.22 -6.97 3.15
C LEU A 35 4.59 -7.22 4.62
N LEU A 36 4.55 -6.16 5.44
CA LEU A 36 4.80 -6.25 6.88
C LEU A 36 3.52 -6.36 7.68
N ALA A 37 2.50 -5.59 7.32
CA ALA A 37 1.23 -5.56 8.03
C ALA A 37 0.08 -5.32 7.05
N ASN A 38 -0.98 -6.10 7.19
CA ASN A 38 -2.27 -5.88 6.56
C ASN A 38 -3.38 -6.19 7.58
N THR A 39 -3.54 -5.26 8.52
CA THR A 39 -4.55 -5.34 9.58
C THR A 39 -5.55 -4.20 9.41
N ASN A 40 -6.67 -4.27 10.14
CA ASN A 40 -7.71 -3.22 10.12
C ASN A 40 -7.25 -1.85 10.67
N THR A 41 -6.03 -1.77 11.21
CA THR A 41 -5.46 -0.54 11.76
C THR A 41 -4.18 -0.10 11.05
N GLN A 42 -3.50 -1.02 10.34
CA GLN A 42 -2.24 -0.73 9.71
C GLN A 42 -2.03 -1.54 8.43
N TYR A 43 -1.64 -0.82 7.38
CA TYR A 43 -1.19 -1.39 6.12
C TYR A 43 0.22 -0.91 5.80
N SER A 44 1.22 -1.80 5.82
CA SER A 44 2.63 -1.41 5.68
C SER A 44 3.43 -2.43 4.88
N ILE A 45 4.26 -1.92 3.98
CA ILE A 45 5.28 -2.67 3.24
C ILE A 45 6.67 -2.25 3.71
N LEU A 46 7.66 -3.08 3.39
CA LEU A 46 9.09 -2.81 3.54
C LEU A 46 9.77 -3.01 2.19
N ILE A 47 10.66 -2.09 1.84
CA ILE A 47 11.60 -2.25 0.73
C ILE A 47 12.95 -2.51 1.37
N ARG A 48 13.50 -3.70 1.16
CA ARG A 48 14.85 -4.07 1.63
C ARG A 48 15.90 -3.50 0.68
N ASP A 49 17.12 -3.31 1.18
CA ASP A 49 18.29 -2.93 0.38
C ASP A 49 18.00 -1.74 -0.56
N VAL A 50 17.50 -0.64 0.04
CA VAL A 50 17.06 0.57 -0.68
C VAL A 50 18.22 1.18 -1.47
N ASP A 51 17.94 1.56 -2.71
CA ASP A 51 18.88 2.19 -3.64
C ASP A 51 18.41 3.60 -4.05
N VAL A 52 19.28 4.40 -4.67
CA VAL A 52 18.99 5.76 -5.15
C VAL A 52 17.84 5.79 -6.16
N TYR A 53 17.63 4.70 -6.93
CA TYR A 53 16.52 4.60 -7.88
C TYR A 53 15.16 4.37 -7.21
N ASP A 54 15.14 3.96 -5.95
CA ASP A 54 13.91 3.83 -5.16
C ASP A 54 13.41 5.22 -4.68
N GLU A 55 14.18 6.28 -4.89
CA GLU A 55 13.81 7.64 -4.54
C GLU A 55 12.53 8.09 -5.29
N GLY A 56 11.56 8.57 -4.52
CA GLY A 56 10.33 9.11 -5.07
C GLY A 56 9.14 9.04 -4.12
N PRO A 57 7.98 9.53 -4.56
CA PRO A 57 6.76 9.48 -3.77
C PRO A 57 6.18 8.07 -3.73
N TYR A 58 5.91 7.60 -2.51
CA TYR A 58 5.15 6.39 -2.24
C TYR A 58 3.79 6.75 -1.68
N THR A 59 2.74 6.25 -2.32
CA THR A 59 1.36 6.60 -1.97
C THR A 59 0.66 5.38 -1.40
N CYS A 60 0.01 5.54 -0.25
CA CYS A 60 -0.97 4.59 0.24
C CYS A 60 -2.36 5.05 -0.21
N SER A 61 -3.00 4.30 -1.09
CA SER A 61 -4.36 4.56 -1.54
C SER A 61 -5.32 3.68 -0.77
N VAL A 62 -6.32 4.29 -0.13
CA VAL A 62 -7.41 3.61 0.59
C VAL A 62 -8.72 3.92 -0.10
N GLN A 63 -9.59 2.91 -0.20
CA GLN A 63 -10.98 3.07 -0.57
C GLN A 63 -11.82 2.70 0.65
N THR A 64 -12.60 3.65 1.16
CA THR A 64 -13.59 3.39 2.21
C THR A 64 -14.95 3.13 1.58
N ASP A 65 -15.79 2.36 2.27
CA ASP A 65 -17.21 2.26 1.92
C ASP A 65 -17.92 3.57 2.32
N ASN A 66 -17.71 4.60 1.52
CA ASN A 66 -18.60 5.74 1.54
C ASN A 66 -19.83 5.30 0.74
N HIS A 67 -20.92 4.98 1.45
CA HIS A 67 -22.23 5.24 0.86
C HIS A 67 -22.16 6.70 0.38
N PRO A 68 -22.16 6.95 -0.94
CA PRO A 68 -22.20 8.31 -1.42
C PRO A 68 -23.50 8.87 -0.84
N LYS A 69 -23.39 9.87 0.03
CA LYS A 69 -24.57 10.68 0.35
C LYS A 69 -24.91 11.39 -0.95
N THR A 70 -25.91 10.86 -1.65
CA THR A 70 -26.57 11.49 -2.79
C THR A 70 -27.21 12.80 -2.37
#